data_AF-A0A699V6H0-F1
#
_entry.id   AF-A0A699V6H0-F1
#
_cell.length_a   1.000
_cell.length_b   1.000
_cell.length_c   1.000
_cell.angle_alpha   90.00
_cell.angle_beta   90.00
_cell.angle_gamma   90.00
#
_symmetry.space_group_name_H-M   'P 1'
#
loop_
_entity.id
_entity.type
_entity.pdbx_description
1 polymer ?
#
loop_
_entity_poly.entity_id
_entity_poly.type
_entity_poly.pdbx_seq_one_letter_code
_entity_poly.pdbx_strand_id
1 'polypeptide(L)'
;SILGIVQRYMDRRMNEAVKVAVQIQSDILRDEAQVENEQFLKTLDENMQKIIKEQVKEQVKTSYVVADDLSEIELKILIKKMEGKKSIHRSNEQRNIYKALVEAYESDKIILDTYEDTVTLKRRHDDDANKDKEPSTGSDWGSKR
;
A
#
# COMPACT_ATOMS: atom_id res chain seq x y z
N SER A 1 71.50 -76.03 -26.32
CA SER A 1 71.54 -75.86 -27.78
C SER A 1 71.26 -74.42 -28.16
N ILE A 2 71.89 -73.91 -29.24
CA ILE A 2 71.71 -72.55 -29.77
C ILE A 2 70.23 -72.20 -29.94
N LEU A 3 69.41 -73.16 -30.40
CA LEU A 3 67.97 -73.03 -30.56
C LEU A 3 67.24 -72.54 -29.30
N GLY A 4 67.61 -73.04 -28.11
CA GLY A 4 66.95 -72.66 -26.86
C GLY A 4 67.32 -71.25 -26.37
N ILE A 5 68.47 -70.71 -26.78
CA ILE A 5 68.86 -69.33 -26.49
C ILE A 5 68.10 -68.37 -27.40
N VAL A 6 68.00 -68.70 -28.70
CA VAL A 6 67.21 -67.95 -29.67
C VAL A 6 65.75 -67.89 -29.25
N GLN A 7 65.17 -69.02 -28.83
CA GLN A 7 63.78 -69.06 -28.36
C GLN A 7 63.55 -68.12 -27.15
N ARG A 8 64.37 -68.22 -26.10
CA ARG A 8 64.25 -67.33 -24.93
C ARG A 8 64.42 -65.84 -25.26
N TYR A 9 65.30 -65.53 -26.22
CA TYR A 9 65.47 -64.17 -26.70
C TYR A 9 64.21 -63.66 -27.42
N MET A 10 63.62 -64.49 -28.29
CA MET A 10 62.38 -64.15 -29.01
C MET A 10 61.20 -63.99 -28.05
N ASP A 11 61.02 -64.90 -27.09
CA ASP A 11 59.95 -64.83 -26.11
C ASP A 11 60.06 -63.56 -25.25
N ARG A 12 61.27 -63.18 -24.82
CA ARG A 12 61.50 -61.94 -24.06
C ARG A 12 61.16 -60.70 -24.88
N ARG A 13 61.66 -60.61 -26.12
CA ARG A 13 61.37 -59.50 -27.04
C ARG A 13 59.88 -59.37 -27.33
N MET A 14 59.21 -60.49 -27.54
CA MET A 14 57.78 -60.53 -27.79
C MET A 14 56.99 -60.08 -26.55
N ASN A 15 57.38 -60.50 -25.35
CA ASN A 15 56.75 -60.05 -24.10
C ASN A 15 56.93 -58.52 -23.87
N GLU A 16 58.13 -57.98 -24.14
CA GLU A 16 58.37 -56.53 -24.07
C GLU A 16 57.50 -55.78 -25.09
N ALA A 17 57.40 -56.27 -26.33
CA ALA A 17 56.55 -55.68 -27.37
C ALA A 17 55.06 -55.71 -26.99
N VAL A 18 54.57 -56.82 -26.43
CA VAL A 18 53.18 -56.96 -25.96
C VAL A 18 52.91 -55.98 -24.81
N LYS A 19 53.83 -55.85 -23.84
CA LYS A 19 53.67 -54.90 -22.74
C LYS A 19 53.57 -53.45 -23.23
N VAL A 20 54.40 -53.06 -24.19
CA VAL A 20 54.34 -51.71 -24.78
C VAL A 20 53.02 -51.50 -25.52
N ALA A 21 52.57 -52.49 -26.31
CA ALA A 21 51.29 -52.39 -27.02
C ALA A 21 50.10 -52.26 -26.07
N VAL A 22 50.07 -53.03 -24.97
CA VAL A 22 49.03 -52.95 -23.93
C VAL A 22 49.06 -51.59 -23.23
N GLN A 23 50.25 -51.07 -22.92
CA GLN A 23 50.37 -49.75 -22.28
C GLN A 23 49.85 -48.64 -23.19
N ILE A 24 50.23 -48.64 -24.47
CA ILE A 24 49.75 -47.65 -25.46
C ILE A 24 48.22 -47.72 -25.60
N GLN A 25 47.65 -48.92 -25.73
CA GLN A 25 46.19 -49.06 -25.79
C GLN A 25 45.51 -48.57 -24.51
N SER A 26 46.09 -48.85 -23.34
CA SER A 26 45.55 -48.37 -22.06
C SER A 26 45.60 -46.84 -21.96
N ASP A 27 46.67 -46.21 -22.45
CA ASP A 27 46.80 -44.75 -22.44
C ASP A 27 45.79 -44.10 -23.40
N ILE A 28 45.60 -44.67 -24.60
CA ILE A 28 44.59 -44.19 -25.56
C ILE A 28 43.18 -44.28 -24.96
N LEU A 29 42.82 -45.41 -24.36
CA LEU A 29 41.51 -45.59 -23.73
C LEU A 29 41.28 -44.61 -22.58
N ARG A 30 42.34 -44.31 -21.81
CA ARG A 30 42.26 -43.31 -20.74
C ARG A 30 42.02 -41.92 -21.30
N ASP A 31 42.75 -41.54 -22.33
CA ASP A 31 42.63 -40.22 -22.95
C ASP A 31 41.27 -40.04 -23.64
N GLU A 32 40.75 -41.09 -24.31
CA GLU A 32 39.41 -41.10 -24.89
C GLU A 32 38.31 -40.94 -23.83
N ALA A 33 38.40 -41.69 -22.73
CA ALA A 33 37.47 -41.56 -21.61
C ALA A 33 37.54 -40.17 -20.95
N GLN A 34 38.72 -39.54 -20.91
CA GLN A 34 38.85 -38.15 -20.41
C GLN A 34 38.11 -37.17 -21.32
N VAL A 35 38.30 -37.26 -22.64
CA VAL A 35 37.61 -36.40 -23.61
C VAL A 35 36.09 -36.58 -23.53
N GLU A 36 35.60 -37.82 -23.43
CA GLU A 36 34.17 -38.10 -23.29
C GLU A 36 33.60 -37.47 -22.00
N ASN A 37 34.32 -37.61 -20.88
CA ASN A 37 33.92 -37.00 -19.61
C ASN A 37 33.89 -35.47 -19.69
N GLU A 38 34.87 -34.83 -20.34
CA GLU A 38 34.87 -33.38 -20.53
C GLU A 38 33.67 -32.91 -21.37
N GLN A 39 33.33 -33.63 -22.44
CA GLN A 39 32.15 -33.34 -23.25
C GLN A 39 30.85 -33.52 -22.47
N PHE A 40 30.75 -34.57 -21.65
CA PHE A 40 29.61 -34.80 -20.77
C PHE A 40 29.44 -33.66 -19.77
N LEU A 41 30.52 -33.26 -19.10
CA LEU A 41 30.51 -32.15 -18.13
C LEU A 41 30.13 -30.83 -18.79
N LYS A 42 30.63 -30.55 -20.00
CA LYS A 42 30.26 -29.34 -20.75
C LYS A 42 28.77 -29.33 -21.10
N THR A 43 28.25 -30.46 -21.56
CA THR A 43 26.81 -30.60 -21.87
C THR A 43 25.95 -30.43 -20.63
N LEU A 44 26.40 -30.98 -19.50
CA LEU A 44 25.71 -30.84 -18.22
C LEU A 44 25.71 -29.38 -17.73
N ASP A 45 26.83 -28.67 -17.85
CA ASP A 45 26.91 -27.24 -17.51
C ASP A 45 25.96 -26.38 -18.37
N GLU A 46 25.98 -26.57 -19.70
CA GLU A 46 25.08 -25.87 -20.62
C GLU A 46 23.61 -26.11 -20.27
N ASN A 47 23.24 -27.36 -19.94
CA ASN A 47 21.89 -27.71 -19.52
C ASN A 47 21.51 -27.08 -18.17
N MET A 48 22.40 -27.11 -17.17
CA MET A 48 22.16 -26.46 -15.88
C MET A 48 21.95 -24.96 -16.04
N GLN A 49 22.80 -24.28 -16.80
CA GLN A 49 22.66 -22.86 -17.08
C GLN A 49 21.31 -22.54 -17.75
N LYS A 50 20.89 -23.37 -18.71
CA LYS A 50 19.59 -23.21 -19.39
C LYS A 50 18.41 -23.34 -18.41
N ILE A 51 18.45 -24.34 -17.53
CA ILE A 51 17.41 -24.57 -16.51
C ILE A 51 17.36 -23.39 -15.53
N ILE A 52 18.51 -22.97 -15.00
CA ILE A 52 18.60 -21.85 -14.04
C ILE A 52 18.06 -20.58 -14.68
N LYS A 53 18.46 -20.27 -15.91
CA LYS A 53 18.02 -19.06 -16.62
C LYS A 53 16.50 -19.02 -16.79
N GLU A 54 15.89 -20.13 -17.18
CA GLU A 54 14.43 -20.19 -17.35
C GLU A 54 13.70 -20.07 -16.01
N GLN A 55 14.18 -20.76 -14.97
CA GLN A 55 13.61 -20.64 -13.62
C GLN A 55 13.69 -19.22 -13.07
N VAL A 56 14.85 -18.56 -13.20
CA VAL A 56 15.02 -17.16 -12.76
C VAL A 56 14.08 -16.23 -13.52
N LYS A 57 13.96 -16.41 -14.83
CA LYS A 57 13.05 -15.60 -15.66
C LYS A 57 11.60 -15.72 -15.21
N GLU A 58 11.12 -16.93 -14.93
CA GLU A 58 9.76 -17.14 -14.44
C GLU A 58 9.55 -16.58 -13.03
N GLN A 59 10.52 -16.76 -12.11
CA GLN A 59 10.46 -16.15 -10.78
C GLN A 59 10.44 -14.62 -10.80
N VAL A 60 11.20 -13.98 -11.69
CA VAL A 60 11.18 -12.52 -11.83
C VAL A 60 9.82 -12.03 -12.34
N LYS A 61 9.21 -12.72 -13.31
CA LYS A 61 7.86 -12.38 -13.80
C LYS A 61 6.83 -12.50 -12.69
N THR A 62 6.82 -13.60 -11.93
CA THR A 62 5.87 -13.78 -10.83
C THR A 62 6.09 -12.75 -9.72
N SER A 63 7.35 -12.46 -9.38
CA SER A 63 7.68 -11.40 -8.42
C SER A 63 7.15 -10.03 -8.85
N TYR A 64 7.23 -9.70 -10.14
CA TYR A 64 6.71 -8.44 -10.67
C TYR A 64 5.18 -8.37 -10.54
N VAL A 65 4.47 -9.43 -10.93
CA VAL A 65 3.00 -9.52 -10.78
C VAL A 65 2.57 -9.39 -9.32
N VAL A 66 3.25 -10.09 -8.41
CA VAL A 66 2.97 -10.01 -6.98
C VAL A 66 3.24 -8.60 -6.43
N ALA A 67 4.30 -7.93 -6.89
CA ALA A 67 4.61 -6.56 -6.49
C ALA A 67 3.53 -5.57 -6.98
N ASP A 68 3.06 -5.71 -8.22
CA ASP A 68 1.98 -4.91 -8.78
C ASP A 68 0.68 -5.09 -7.97
N ASP A 69 0.28 -6.35 -7.69
CA ASP A 69 -0.90 -6.67 -6.88
C ASP A 69 -0.81 -6.07 -5.45
N LEU A 70 0.38 -6.17 -4.82
CA LEU A 70 0.63 -5.56 -3.51
C LEU A 70 0.48 -4.03 -3.56
N SER A 71 1.05 -3.39 -4.59
CA SER A 71 0.95 -1.93 -4.76
C SER A 71 -0.50 -1.49 -4.99
N GLU A 72 -1.30 -2.26 -5.73
CA GLU A 72 -2.72 -1.98 -5.96
C GLU A 72 -3.51 -2.03 -4.64
N ILE A 73 -3.25 -3.03 -3.81
CA ILE A 73 -3.89 -3.16 -2.48
C ILE A 73 -3.49 -1.99 -1.56
N GLU A 74 -2.22 -1.62 -1.51
CA GLU A 74 -1.74 -0.48 -0.70
C GLU A 74 -2.39 0.84 -1.13
N LEU A 75 -2.48 1.10 -2.44
CA LEU A 75 -3.13 2.29 -2.98
C LEU A 75 -4.62 2.33 -2.64
N LYS A 76 -5.34 1.21 -2.78
CA LYS A 76 -6.76 1.11 -2.39
C LYS A 76 -6.96 1.43 -0.90
N ILE A 77 -6.09 0.91 -0.02
CA ILE A 77 -6.14 1.19 1.42
C ILE A 77 -5.90 2.68 1.69
N LEU A 78 -4.92 3.29 1.03
CA LEU A 78 -4.59 4.71 1.22
C LEU A 78 -5.75 5.62 0.77
N ILE A 79 -6.37 5.34 -0.38
CA ILE A 79 -7.52 6.09 -0.90
C ILE A 79 -8.69 6.02 0.09
N LYS A 80 -9.07 4.82 0.55
CA LYS A 80 -10.16 4.64 1.52
C LYS A 80 -9.93 5.42 2.81
N LYS A 81 -8.69 5.46 3.30
CA LYS A 81 -8.31 6.27 4.48
C LYS A 81 -8.45 7.77 4.21
N MET A 82 -8.02 8.25 3.04
CA MET A 82 -8.15 9.67 2.67
C MET A 82 -9.61 10.09 2.56
N GLU A 83 -10.45 9.26 1.94
CA GLU A 83 -11.89 9.50 1.81
C GLU A 83 -12.60 9.51 3.17
N GLY A 84 -12.28 8.56 4.05
CA GLY A 84 -12.78 8.53 5.43
C GLY A 84 -12.39 9.78 6.23
N LYS A 85 -11.16 10.29 6.10
CA LYS A 85 -10.74 11.54 6.76
C LYS A 85 -11.52 12.75 6.26
N LYS A 86 -11.73 12.84 4.94
CA LYS A 86 -12.53 13.91 4.33
C LYS A 86 -14.00 13.85 4.76
N SER A 87 -14.59 12.66 4.84
CA SER A 87 -15.98 12.50 5.28
C SER A 87 -16.16 12.88 6.75
N ILE A 88 -15.20 12.54 7.63
CA ILE A 88 -15.19 12.99 9.03
C ILE A 88 -15.14 14.52 9.11
N HIS A 89 -14.26 15.17 8.34
CA HIS A 89 -14.16 16.63 8.31
C HIS A 89 -15.47 17.29 7.89
N ARG A 90 -16.08 16.82 6.79
CA ARG A 90 -17.37 17.31 6.30
C ARG A 90 -18.50 17.09 7.33
N SER A 91 -18.52 15.94 8.01
CA SER A 91 -19.50 15.63 9.05
C SER A 91 -19.36 16.58 10.25
N ASN A 92 -18.12 16.87 10.68
CA ASN A 92 -17.86 17.82 11.76
C ASN A 92 -18.31 19.24 11.39
N GLU A 93 -18.04 19.70 10.16
CA GLU A 93 -18.54 21.00 9.68
C GLU A 93 -20.06 21.07 9.69
N GLN A 94 -20.75 20.05 9.15
CA GLN A 94 -22.21 19.98 9.16
C GLN A 94 -22.79 19.98 10.58
N ARG A 95 -22.17 19.22 11.50
CA ARG A 95 -22.61 19.16 12.90
C ARG A 95 -22.44 20.51 13.61
N ASN A 96 -21.35 21.22 13.33
CA ASN A 96 -21.10 22.55 13.88
C ASN A 96 -22.12 23.57 13.36
N ILE A 97 -22.41 23.56 12.05
CA ILE A 97 -23.42 24.44 11.45
C ILE A 97 -24.79 24.16 12.06
N TYR A 98 -25.19 22.88 12.16
CA TYR A 98 -26.47 22.50 12.78
C TYR A 98 -26.56 22.97 14.22
N LYS A 99 -25.49 22.79 15.00
CA LYS A 99 -25.43 23.26 16.40
C LYS A 99 -25.63 24.77 16.51
N ALA A 100 -24.94 25.56 15.69
CA ALA A 100 -25.07 27.02 15.68
C ALA A 100 -26.48 27.47 15.27
N LEU A 101 -27.12 26.76 14.32
CA LEU A 101 -28.47 27.07 13.88
C LEU A 101 -29.50 26.85 15.00
N VAL A 102 -29.34 25.78 15.78
CA VAL A 102 -30.19 25.48 16.93
C VAL A 102 -30.02 26.53 18.03
N GLU A 103 -28.78 26.89 18.37
CA GLU A 103 -28.49 27.92 19.39
C GLU A 103 -29.05 29.30 19.01
N ALA A 104 -28.98 29.67 17.73
CA ALA A 104 -29.58 30.90 17.22
C ALA A 104 -31.12 30.89 17.37
N TYR A 105 -31.77 29.78 17.01
CA TYR A 105 -33.23 29.64 17.15
C TYR A 105 -33.69 29.69 18.61
N GLU A 106 -32.96 29.02 19.52
CA GLU A 106 -33.23 29.10 20.95
C GLU A 106 -33.09 30.52 21.49
N SER A 107 -32.07 31.25 21.02
CA SER A 107 -31.86 32.66 21.38
C SER A 107 -32.98 33.56 20.86
N ASP A 108 -33.39 33.41 19.60
CA ASP A 108 -34.49 34.17 19.00
C ASP A 108 -35.81 33.93 19.72
N LYS A 109 -36.07 32.69 20.16
CA LYS A 109 -37.24 32.36 20.97
C LYS A 109 -37.26 33.11 22.30
N ILE A 110 -36.12 33.19 23.00
CA ILE A 110 -36.01 33.97 24.25
C ILE A 110 -36.25 35.46 24.00
N ILE A 111 -35.77 36.00 22.87
CA ILE A 111 -36.02 37.40 22.49
C ILE A 111 -37.51 37.64 22.22
N LEU A 112 -38.19 36.72 21.55
CA LEU A 112 -39.63 36.81 21.30
C LEU A 112 -40.45 36.72 22.61
N ASP A 113 -40.12 35.76 23.48
CA ASP A 113 -40.79 35.58 24.77
C ASP A 113 -40.63 36.85 25.64
N THR A 114 -39.42 37.43 25.69
CA THR A 114 -39.18 38.70 26.42
C THR A 114 -39.87 39.92 25.78
N TYR A 115 -40.06 39.94 24.45
CA TYR A 115 -40.84 40.98 23.80
C TYR A 115 -42.34 40.90 24.15
N GLU A 116 -42.90 39.69 24.19
CA GLU A 116 -44.28 39.48 24.63
C GLU A 116 -44.47 39.90 26.10
N ASP A 117 -43.54 39.53 26.98
CA ASP A 117 -43.53 39.94 28.38
C ASP A 117 -43.41 41.47 28.54
N THR A 118 -42.55 42.15 27.78
CA THR A 118 -42.42 43.61 27.85
C THR A 118 -43.65 44.34 27.29
N VAL A 119 -44.29 43.83 26.24
CA VAL A 119 -45.54 44.39 25.70
C VAL A 119 -46.69 44.22 26.68
N THR A 120 -46.81 43.06 27.34
CA THR A 120 -47.83 42.84 28.38
C THR A 120 -47.56 43.67 29.64
N LEU A 121 -46.29 43.85 30.03
CA LEU A 121 -45.89 44.69 31.16
C LEU A 121 -46.15 46.18 30.89
N LYS A 122 -45.88 46.68 29.68
CA LYS A 122 -46.23 48.06 29.28
C LYS A 122 -47.74 48.33 29.29
N ARG A 123 -48.57 47.39 28.81
CA ARG A 123 -50.03 47.54 28.88
C ARG A 123 -50.55 47.74 30.31
N ARG A 124 -49.99 47.02 31.30
CA ARG A 124 -50.37 47.21 32.71
C ARG A 124 -49.88 48.54 33.28
N HIS A 125 -48.76 49.07 32.78
CA HIS A 125 -48.20 50.34 33.27
C HIS A 125 -48.94 51.56 32.70
N ASP A 126 -49.50 51.48 31.49
CA ASP A 126 -50.38 52.51 30.92
C ASP A 126 -51.75 52.54 31.63
N ASP A 127 -52.22 51.40 32.15
CA ASP A 127 -53.44 51.33 32.96
C ASP A 127 -53.26 51.94 34.37
N ASP A 128 -52.05 51.87 34.96
CA ASP A 128 -51.71 52.50 36.25
C ASP A 128 -51.27 53.98 36.12
N ALA A 129 -50.90 54.45 34.92
CA ALA A 129 -50.59 55.87 34.67
C ALA A 129 -51.84 56.78 34.64
N ASN A 130 -53.04 56.21 34.78
CA ASN A 130 -54.32 56.92 34.79
C ASN A 130 -54.89 57.12 36.21
N LYS A 131 -54.05 57.12 37.26
CA LYS A 131 -54.50 57.33 38.65
C LYS A 131 -53.96 58.58 39.37
N ASP A 132 -52.97 59.29 38.82
CA ASP A 132 -52.41 60.48 39.49
C ASP A 132 -52.46 61.77 38.64
N LYS A 133 -53.64 62.14 38.13
CA LYS A 133 -53.92 63.54 37.77
C LYS A 133 -55.12 64.08 38.54
N GLU A 134 -54.76 64.72 39.65
CA GLU A 134 -55.54 65.72 40.39
C GLU A 134 -56.24 66.72 39.44
N PRO A 135 -57.48 67.16 39.72
CA PRO A 135 -58.20 68.05 38.82
C PRO A 135 -57.69 69.48 38.98
N SER A 136 -56.79 69.92 38.09
CA SER A 136 -56.38 71.32 38.03
C SER A 136 -57.48 72.17 37.40
N THR A 137 -58.07 72.98 38.27
CA THR A 137 -58.91 74.17 38.10
C THR A 137 -58.67 74.97 36.81
N GLY A 138 -59.78 75.47 36.26
CA GLY A 138 -59.83 76.15 34.98
C GLY A 138 -59.00 77.43 34.88
N SER A 139 -58.72 77.81 33.64
CA SER A 139 -58.25 79.14 33.28
C SER A 139 -58.83 79.50 31.92
N ASP A 140 -59.90 80.28 32.02
CA ASP A 140 -60.55 81.08 31.00
C ASP A 140 -59.60 82.20 30.56
N TRP A 141 -59.16 82.22 29.30
CA TRP A 141 -58.76 83.45 28.61
C TRP A 141 -59.01 83.29 27.11
N GLY A 142 -60.14 83.84 26.66
CA GLY A 142 -60.38 84.10 25.25
C GLY A 142 -59.35 85.06 24.65
N SER A 143 -59.12 84.93 23.36
CA SER A 143 -58.46 85.99 22.58
C SER A 143 -59.10 86.08 21.20
N LYS A 144 -59.82 87.19 21.00
CA LYS A 144 -60.46 87.60 19.75
C LYS A 144 -59.40 87.98 18.71
N ARG A 145 -59.62 87.55 17.47
CA ARG A 145 -59.62 88.38 16.26
C ARG A 145 -60.32 87.66 15.13
#